data_AF-A0A3A6I2D6-F1
#
_entry.id   AF-A0A3A6I2D6-F1
#
_cell.length_a   1.000
_cell.length_b   1.000
_cell.length_c   1.000
_cell.angle_alpha   90.00
_cell.angle_beta   90.00
_cell.angle_gamma   90.00
#
_symmetry.space_group_name_H-M   'P 1'
#
loop_
_entity.id
_entity.type
_entity.pdbx_description
1 polymer ?
#
loop_
_entity_poly.entity_id
_entity_poly.type
_entity_poly.pdbx_seq_one_letter_code
_entity_poly.pdbx_strand_id
1 'polypeptide(L)'
;MQNVTLKIDETGDLVIGEDGIMETISDQETTAQNIRLNLKTWQGDFPIVPSHGTDYSAIFEENTELQDIAEEFRESIYQEADVAMVEDLMVTKDGREMKVSFRAVTNEGETIDSEVIA
;
A
#
# COMPACT_ATOMS: atom_id res chain seq x y z
N MET A 1 -3.89 8.10 20.16
CA MET A 1 -3.08 9.10 19.43
C MET A 1 -3.76 9.22 18.08
N GLN A 2 -3.97 10.43 17.55
CA GLN A 2 -4.55 10.57 16.21
C GLN A 2 -3.57 9.99 15.19
N ASN A 3 -4.05 9.18 14.24
CA ASN A 3 -3.22 8.65 13.16
C ASN A 3 -2.96 9.79 12.18
N VAL A 4 -1.72 10.30 12.11
CA VAL A 4 -1.39 11.48 11.30
C VAL A 4 -0.03 11.27 10.66
N THR A 5 0.07 11.59 9.37
CA THR A 5 1.33 11.56 8.62
C THR A 5 1.44 12.75 7.66
N LEU A 6 2.60 12.91 7.04
CA LEU A 6 2.81 13.87 5.97
C LEU A 6 2.14 13.37 4.70
N LYS A 7 1.49 14.27 3.98
CA LYS A 7 0.85 13.96 2.71
C LYS A 7 1.90 13.78 1.61
N ILE A 8 1.74 12.69 0.87
CA ILE A 8 2.53 12.35 -0.31
C ILE A 8 1.60 12.35 -1.51
N ASP A 9 2.01 13.01 -2.59
CA ASP A 9 1.24 13.03 -3.84
C ASP A 9 1.43 11.76 -4.68
N GLU A 10 0.85 11.76 -5.88
CA GLU A 10 0.89 10.60 -6.78
C GLU A 10 2.30 10.32 -7.34
N THR A 11 3.20 11.33 -7.37
CA THR A 11 4.59 11.15 -7.83
C THR A 11 5.49 10.60 -6.73
N GLY A 12 5.03 10.63 -5.47
CA GLY A 12 5.80 10.21 -4.31
C GLY A 12 6.47 11.38 -3.58
N ASP A 13 6.13 12.62 -3.92
CA ASP A 13 6.71 13.81 -3.32
C ASP A 13 5.86 14.33 -2.15
N LEU A 14 6.51 15.01 -1.20
CA LEU A 14 5.83 15.67 -0.09
C LEU A 14 5.06 16.88 -0.60
N VAL A 15 3.79 16.98 -0.20
CA VAL A 15 2.95 18.12 -0.57
C VAL A 15 3.26 19.32 0.31
N ILE A 16 3.60 20.46 -0.30
CA ILE A 16 3.83 21.74 0.38
C ILE A 16 2.66 22.67 0.07
N GLY A 17 1.97 23.13 1.11
CA GLY A 17 0.88 24.09 1.01
C GLY A 17 1.34 25.48 0.55
N GLU A 18 0.38 26.33 0.18
CA GLU A 18 0.65 27.70 -0.29
C GLU A 18 1.35 28.60 0.75
N ASP A 19 1.22 28.26 2.03
CA ASP A 19 1.88 28.91 3.15
C ASP A 19 3.33 28.45 3.37
N GLY A 20 3.81 27.48 2.56
CA GLY A 20 5.13 26.90 2.63
C GLY A 20 5.28 25.81 3.69
N ILE A 21 4.18 25.31 4.27
CA ILE A 21 4.17 24.25 5.28
C ILE A 21 3.80 22.91 4.63
N MET A 22 4.43 21.82 5.07
CA MET A 22 4.06 20.48 4.60
C MET A 22 2.64 20.12 5.03
N GLU A 23 1.84 19.62 4.09
CA GLU A 23 0.48 19.17 4.37
C GLU A 23 0.50 17.84 5.15
N THR A 24 -0.48 17.67 6.03
CA THR A 24 -0.71 16.43 6.78
C THR A 24 -2.06 15.85 6.44
N ILE A 25 -2.16 14.53 6.47
CA ILE A 25 -3.40 13.77 6.40
C ILE A 25 -3.62 13.02 7.70
N SER A 26 -4.86 12.63 7.99
CA SER A 26 -5.20 11.92 9.22
C SER A 26 -6.10 10.70 8.98
N ASP A 27 -6.13 9.84 9.99
CA ASP A 27 -7.08 8.75 10.14
C ASP A 27 -7.10 7.85 8.88
N GLN A 28 -8.27 7.64 8.28
CA GLN A 28 -8.42 6.81 7.08
C GLN A 28 -7.47 7.18 5.94
N GLU A 29 -7.22 8.47 5.71
CA GLU A 29 -6.35 8.91 4.62
C GLU A 29 -4.90 8.49 4.85
N THR A 30 -4.45 8.49 6.11
CA THR A 30 -3.12 7.99 6.48
C THR A 30 -3.01 6.51 6.18
N THR A 31 -3.97 5.72 6.65
CA THR A 31 -4.04 4.27 6.39
C THR A 31 -4.02 3.98 4.88
N ALA A 32 -4.83 4.69 4.10
CA ALA A 32 -4.88 4.53 2.66
C ALA A 32 -3.56 4.90 1.96
N GLN A 33 -2.91 6.00 2.37
CA GLN A 33 -1.62 6.39 1.81
C GLN A 33 -0.53 5.38 2.13
N ASN A 34 -0.45 4.93 3.38
CA ASN A 34 0.55 3.96 3.81
C ASN A 34 0.42 2.64 3.04
N ILE A 35 -0.79 2.13 2.86
CA ILE A 35 -1.02 0.94 2.03
C ILE A 35 -0.49 1.17 0.62
N ARG A 36 -0.86 2.28 -0.04
CA ARG A 36 -0.39 2.58 -1.42
C ARG A 36 1.13 2.63 -1.52
N LEU A 37 1.82 3.22 -0.55
CA LEU A 37 3.28 3.30 -0.52
C LEU A 37 3.92 1.94 -0.24
N ASN A 38 3.32 1.17 0.67
CA ASN A 38 3.83 -0.15 1.04
C ASN A 38 3.74 -1.13 -0.14
N LEU A 39 2.64 -1.07 -0.91
CA LEU A 39 2.48 -1.91 -2.09
C LEU A 39 3.58 -1.66 -3.12
N LYS A 40 4.07 -0.43 -3.26
CA LYS A 40 5.16 -0.06 -4.18
C LYS A 40 6.56 -0.34 -3.63
N THR A 41 6.69 -0.56 -2.33
CA THR A 41 7.96 -0.77 -1.65
C THR A 41 8.39 -2.23 -1.79
N TRP A 42 9.69 -2.48 -2.04
CA TRP A 42 10.21 -3.83 -2.07
C TRP A 42 10.70 -4.25 -0.69
N GLN A 43 10.42 -5.50 -0.31
CA GLN A 43 11.10 -6.10 0.84
C GLN A 43 12.62 -6.03 0.67
N GLY A 44 13.30 -5.68 1.77
CA GLY A 44 14.74 -5.43 1.80
C GLY A 44 15.15 -3.97 1.57
N ASP A 45 14.26 -3.09 1.10
CA ASP A 45 14.58 -1.66 0.87
C ASP A 45 14.88 -0.91 2.19
N PHE A 46 14.37 -1.42 3.31
CA PHE A 46 14.53 -0.85 4.64
C PHE A 46 15.43 -1.72 5.51
N PRO A 47 16.74 -1.41 5.66
CA PRO A 47 17.69 -2.28 6.37
C PRO A 47 17.35 -2.57 7.83
N ILE A 48 16.63 -1.65 8.49
CA ILE A 48 16.21 -1.79 9.89
C ILE A 48 15.01 -2.73 10.02
N VAL A 49 14.15 -2.80 9.01
CA VAL A 49 12.96 -3.66 8.97
C VAL A 49 12.88 -4.33 7.58
N PRO A 50 13.72 -5.35 7.32
CA PRO A 50 13.83 -5.92 5.97
C PRO A 50 12.54 -6.55 5.44
N SER A 51 11.61 -6.93 6.32
CA SER A 51 10.30 -7.48 5.96
C SER A 51 9.27 -6.43 5.54
N HIS A 52 9.59 -5.14 5.62
CA HIS A 52 8.67 -4.07 5.22
C HIS A 52 8.57 -3.98 3.70
N GLY A 53 7.35 -3.84 3.18
CA GLY A 53 7.06 -3.83 1.75
C GLY A 53 6.54 -5.16 1.21
N THR A 54 6.36 -5.20 -0.10
CA THR A 54 5.86 -6.36 -0.87
C THR A 54 7.04 -7.24 -1.29
N ASP A 55 6.89 -8.57 -1.21
CA ASP A 55 7.89 -9.50 -1.74
C ASP A 55 7.79 -9.62 -3.27
N TYR A 56 8.34 -8.62 -3.96
CA TYR A 56 8.43 -8.65 -5.40
C TYR A 56 9.36 -9.75 -5.94
N SER A 57 10.23 -10.33 -5.10
CA SER A 57 11.03 -11.47 -5.53
C SER A 57 10.11 -12.65 -5.82
N ALA A 58 9.21 -12.97 -4.89
CA ALA A 58 8.19 -14.01 -5.05
C ALA A 58 7.23 -13.74 -6.23
N ILE A 59 6.82 -12.47 -6.42
CA ILE A 59 5.93 -12.07 -7.52
C ILE A 59 6.58 -12.28 -8.90
N PHE A 60 7.89 -12.03 -9.02
CA PHE A 60 8.62 -12.14 -10.29
C PHE A 60 9.27 -13.50 -10.54
N GLU A 61 9.09 -14.47 -9.63
CA GLU A 61 9.49 -15.86 -9.89
C GLU A 61 8.78 -16.44 -11.12
N GLU A 62 9.44 -17.40 -11.79
CA GLU A 62 8.86 -18.03 -12.96
C GLU A 62 7.65 -18.90 -12.56
N ASN A 63 6.54 -18.70 -13.26
CA ASN A 63 5.28 -19.44 -13.07
C ASN A 63 4.56 -19.17 -11.74
N THR A 64 4.80 -18.02 -11.08
CA THR A 64 3.95 -17.57 -9.97
C THR A 64 2.54 -17.30 -10.49
N GLU A 65 1.54 -17.95 -9.89
CA GLU A 65 0.14 -17.80 -10.28
C GLU A 65 -0.41 -16.46 -9.77
N LEU A 66 -1.41 -15.89 -10.47
CA LEU A 66 -2.03 -14.62 -10.07
C LEU A 66 -2.62 -14.67 -8.65
N GLN A 67 -3.03 -15.85 -8.19
CA GLN A 67 -3.53 -16.05 -6.83
C GLN A 67 -2.40 -15.89 -5.81
N ASP A 68 -1.23 -16.45 -6.05
CA ASP A 68 -0.09 -16.33 -5.13
C ASP A 68 0.40 -14.88 -5.08
N ILE A 69 0.45 -14.21 -6.24
CA ILE A 69 0.74 -12.77 -6.32
C ILE A 69 -0.27 -11.94 -5.50
N ALA A 70 -1.56 -12.29 -5.58
CA ALA A 70 -2.60 -11.62 -4.81
C ALA A 70 -2.40 -11.81 -3.29
N GLU A 71 -1.90 -12.96 -2.84
CA GLU A 71 -1.55 -13.17 -1.44
C GLU A 71 -0.35 -12.28 -1.02
N GLU A 72 0.69 -12.14 -1.85
CA GLU A 72 1.82 -11.25 -1.53
C GLU A 72 1.37 -9.79 -1.33
N PHE A 73 0.49 -9.29 -2.19
CA PHE A 73 -0.08 -7.96 -2.01
C PHE A 73 -0.99 -7.89 -0.78
N ARG A 74 -1.76 -8.95 -0.49
CA ARG A 74 -2.60 -9.01 0.71
C ARG A 74 -1.76 -8.96 1.98
N GLU A 75 -0.66 -9.70 2.04
CA GLU A 75 0.29 -9.66 3.17
C GLU A 75 0.91 -8.26 3.32
N SER A 76 1.26 -7.61 2.21
CA SER A 76 1.74 -6.23 2.20
C SER A 76 0.69 -5.25 2.75
N ILE A 77 -0.59 -5.38 2.40
CA ILE A 77 -1.67 -4.54 2.96
C ILE A 77 -1.77 -4.73 4.49
N TYR A 78 -1.66 -5.96 4.98
CA TYR A 78 -1.75 -6.26 6.42
C TYR A 78 -0.57 -5.76 7.26
N GLN A 79 0.49 -5.22 6.64
CA GLN A 79 1.52 -4.50 7.40
C GLN A 79 1.00 -3.17 7.98
N GLU A 80 -0.07 -2.61 7.42
CA GLU A 80 -0.75 -1.45 8.00
C GLU A 80 -1.62 -1.90 9.17
N ALA A 81 -1.18 -1.59 10.39
CA ALA A 81 -1.78 -2.08 11.63
C ALA A 81 -3.25 -1.66 11.83
N ASP A 82 -3.69 -0.60 11.15
CA ASP A 82 -5.07 -0.15 11.20
C ASP A 82 -6.03 -0.96 10.31
N VAL A 83 -5.50 -1.83 9.45
CA VAL A 83 -6.33 -2.73 8.62
C VAL A 83 -6.81 -3.93 9.45
N ALA A 84 -8.13 -4.07 9.55
CA ALA A 84 -8.76 -5.21 10.20
C ALA A 84 -8.96 -6.40 9.24
N MET A 85 -9.35 -6.12 8.00
CA MET A 85 -9.59 -7.13 6.97
C MET A 85 -9.50 -6.58 5.55
N VAL A 86 -9.04 -7.41 4.62
CA VAL A 86 -9.15 -7.18 3.18
C VAL A 86 -10.38 -7.93 2.66
N GLU A 87 -11.39 -7.20 2.21
CA GLU A 87 -12.65 -7.76 1.69
C GLU A 87 -12.50 -8.29 0.28
N ASP A 88 -11.79 -7.53 -0.57
CA ASP A 88 -11.58 -7.88 -1.97
C ASP A 88 -10.18 -7.45 -2.39
N LEU A 89 -9.57 -8.24 -3.27
CA LEU A 89 -8.27 -7.96 -3.85
C LEU A 89 -8.18 -8.61 -5.22
N MET A 90 -8.01 -7.78 -6.24
CA MET A 90 -7.83 -8.19 -7.62
C MET A 90 -6.48 -7.69 -8.12
N VAL A 91 -5.73 -8.61 -8.72
CA VAL A 91 -4.46 -8.31 -9.39
C VAL A 91 -4.63 -8.58 -10.87
N THR A 92 -4.22 -7.62 -11.68
CA THR A 92 -4.12 -7.77 -13.14
C THR A 92 -2.70 -7.46 -13.58
N LYS A 93 -2.26 -8.15 -14.64
CA LYS A 93 -0.94 -7.97 -15.24
C LYS A 93 -1.12 -7.57 -16.69
N ASP A 94 -0.59 -6.41 -17.06
CA ASP A 94 -0.50 -5.97 -18.46
C ASP A 94 0.96 -5.73 -18.83
N GLY A 95 1.55 -6.69 -19.53
CA GLY A 95 2.97 -6.68 -19.86
C GLY A 95 3.86 -6.69 -18.61
N ARG A 96 4.48 -5.55 -18.32
CA ARG A 96 5.35 -5.33 -17.14
C ARG A 96 4.68 -4.53 -16.03
N GLU A 97 3.44 -4.10 -16.23
CA GLU A 97 2.68 -3.33 -15.26
C GLU A 97 1.78 -4.27 -14.45
N MET A 98 1.82 -4.10 -13.13
CA MET A 98 0.93 -4.78 -12.21
C MET A 98 -0.07 -3.76 -11.67
N LYS A 99 -1.36 -4.07 -11.79
CA LYS A 99 -2.43 -3.26 -11.23
C LYS A 99 -3.13 -4.03 -10.14
N VAL A 100 -3.15 -3.44 -8.95
CA VAL A 100 -3.74 -3.99 -7.73
C VAL A 100 -4.93 -3.13 -7.33
N SER A 101 -6.11 -3.71 -7.36
CA SER A 101 -7.34 -3.09 -6.86
C SER A 101 -7.75 -3.80 -5.58
N PHE A 102 -8.00 -3.06 -4.51
CA PHE A 102 -8.36 -3.65 -3.22
C PHE A 102 -9.46 -2.87 -2.51
N ARG A 103 -10.17 -3.60 -1.65
CA ARG A 103 -11.10 -3.07 -0.67
C ARG A 103 -10.74 -3.59 0.70
N ALA A 104 -10.42 -2.69 1.62
CA ALA A 104 -10.04 -3.02 2.99
C ALA A 104 -10.95 -2.33 4.00
N VAL A 105 -11.07 -2.91 5.18
CA VAL A 105 -11.83 -2.37 6.31
C VAL A 105 -10.88 -2.10 7.46
N THR A 106 -10.96 -0.90 8.04
CA THR A 106 -10.13 -0.50 9.18
C THR A 106 -10.65 -1.06 10.50
N ASN A 107 -9.85 -0.98 11.57
CA ASN A 107 -10.27 -1.37 12.92
C ASN A 107 -11.48 -0.57 13.44
N GLU A 108 -11.72 0.63 12.88
CA GLU A 108 -12.89 1.46 13.19
C GLU A 108 -14.12 1.12 12.33
N GLY A 109 -14.00 0.17 11.39
CA GLY A 109 -15.07 -0.28 10.50
C GLY A 109 -15.25 0.57 9.25
N GLU A 110 -14.30 1.46 8.96
CA GLU A 110 -14.34 2.29 7.75
C GLU A 110 -13.78 1.53 6.54
N THR A 111 -14.30 1.80 5.35
CA THR A 111 -13.87 1.11 4.12
C THR A 111 -12.91 1.98 3.32
N ILE A 112 -11.79 1.38 2.88
CA ILE A 112 -10.82 1.95 1.95
C ILE A 112 -10.91 1.18 0.63
N ASP A 113 -11.24 1.90 -0.45
CA ASP A 113 -11.24 1.39 -1.82
C ASP A 113 -10.12 2.08 -2.61
N SER A 114 -9.21 1.31 -3.23
CA SER A 114 -8.10 1.90 -3.97
C SER A 114 -7.60 1.02 -5.13
N GLU A 115 -6.97 1.68 -6.10
CA GLU A 115 -6.25 1.06 -7.20
C GLU A 115 -4.81 1.59 -7.23
N VAL A 116 -3.84 0.69 -7.33
CA VAL A 116 -2.41 1.01 -7.31
C VAL A 116 -1.72 0.33 -8.49
N ILE A 117 -0.88 1.11 -9.18
CA ILE A 117 0.09 0.59 -10.13
C ILE A 117 1.37 0.29 -9.34
N ALA A 118 1.75 -0.98 -9.35
CA ALA A 118 2.83 -1.59 -8.61
C ALA A 118 4.01 -1.94 -9.54
#